data_AF-A0A7S3XF48-F1
#
_entry.id   AF-A0A7S3XF48-F1
#
_cell.length_a   1.000
_cell.length_b   1.000
_cell.length_c   1.000
_cell.angle_alpha   90.00
_cell.angle_beta   90.00
_cell.angle_gamma   90.00
#
_symmetry.space_group_name_H-M   'P 1'
#
loop_
_entity.id
_entity.type
_entity.pdbx_description
1 polymer ?
#
loop_
_entity_poly.entity_id
_entity_poly.type
_entity_poly.pdbx_seq_one_letter_code
_entity_poly.pdbx_strand_id
1 'polypeptide(L)'
;MQAINKEEDGKFEEVDELLMSYLAQHAGIALRNADVYREAIVATDRSNALLHTISALSQDLGVQSVVLTITMHAGELVQADRCTVFLVDQQKDQLFSISSDSGKEIRIPRTVGIAGDCATKNQTIQIDDA
;
A
#
# COMPACT_ATOMS: atom_id res chain seq x y z
N MET A 1 -9.42 -41.14 -20.83
CA MET A 1 -8.08 -41.54 -20.35
C MET A 1 -7.52 -42.51 -21.37
N GLN A 2 -6.29 -42.31 -21.84
CA GLN A 2 -5.68 -43.20 -22.82
C GLN A 2 -4.50 -43.92 -22.16
N ALA A 3 -4.52 -45.25 -22.18
CA ALA A 3 -3.38 -46.09 -21.81
C ALA A 3 -2.70 -46.56 -23.08
N ILE A 4 -1.37 -46.43 -23.16
CA ILE A 4 -0.55 -46.84 -24.31
C ILE A 4 0.60 -47.72 -23.82
N ASN A 5 1.07 -48.61 -24.70
CA ASN A 5 2.25 -49.45 -24.49
C ASN A 5 2.13 -50.42 -23.29
N LYS A 6 1.28 -51.45 -23.39
CA LYS A 6 1.30 -52.57 -22.43
C LYS A 6 2.55 -53.42 -22.68
N GLU A 7 3.33 -53.67 -21.63
CA GLU A 7 4.51 -54.54 -21.68
C GLU A 7 4.10 -56.01 -21.96
N GLU A 8 5.00 -56.81 -22.51
CA GLU A 8 4.82 -58.24 -22.85
C GLU A 8 3.79 -58.58 -23.96
N ASP A 9 3.54 -57.68 -24.91
CA ASP A 9 2.65 -57.91 -26.08
C ASP A 9 1.20 -58.30 -25.70
N GLY A 10 0.83 -58.06 -24.43
CA GLY A 10 -0.48 -58.37 -23.88
C GLY A 10 -1.55 -57.37 -24.31
N LYS A 11 -2.79 -57.84 -24.47
CA LYS A 11 -3.95 -56.95 -24.68
C LYS A 11 -4.40 -56.37 -23.34
N PHE A 12 -4.96 -55.15 -23.36
CA PHE A 12 -5.64 -54.62 -22.17
C PHE A 12 -6.86 -55.46 -21.87
N GLU A 13 -7.01 -55.81 -20.58
CA GLU A 13 -8.11 -56.63 -20.09
C GLU A 13 -9.06 -55.79 -19.23
N GLU A 14 -10.24 -56.33 -18.97
CA GLU A 14 -11.30 -55.66 -18.20
C GLU A 14 -10.83 -55.23 -16.79
N VAL A 15 -9.90 -55.99 -16.21
CA VAL A 15 -9.26 -55.68 -14.92
C VAL A 15 -8.36 -54.43 -15.01
N ASP A 16 -7.69 -54.19 -16.14
CA ASP A 16 -6.86 -53.00 -16.35
C ASP A 16 -7.74 -51.74 -16.42
N GLU A 17 -8.89 -51.84 -17.11
CA GLU A 17 -9.87 -50.75 -17.20
C GLU A 17 -10.45 -50.43 -15.80
N LEU A 18 -10.78 -51.46 -15.03
CA LEU A 18 -11.27 -51.31 -13.67
C LEU A 18 -10.25 -50.61 -12.76
N LEU A 19 -8.99 -51.07 -12.76
CA LEU A 19 -7.91 -50.45 -11.98
C LEU A 19 -7.65 -49.00 -12.40
N MET A 20 -7.61 -48.73 -13.70
CA MET A 20 -7.46 -47.37 -14.23
C MET A 20 -8.62 -46.47 -13.80
N SER A 21 -9.86 -46.98 -13.77
CA SER A 21 -11.02 -46.19 -13.35
C SER A 21 -10.92 -45.74 -11.88
N TYR A 22 -10.47 -46.63 -10.98
CA TYR A 22 -10.27 -46.29 -9.58
C TYR A 22 -9.14 -45.29 -9.38
N LEU A 23 -8.01 -45.49 -10.06
CA LEU A 23 -6.88 -44.55 -10.02
C LEU A 23 -7.27 -43.18 -10.60
N ALA A 24 -8.00 -43.17 -11.71
CA ALA A 24 -8.52 -41.95 -12.34
C ALA A 24 -9.43 -41.17 -11.39
N GLN A 25 -10.31 -41.85 -10.67
CA GLN A 25 -11.21 -41.22 -9.71
C GLN A 25 -10.43 -40.53 -8.59
N HIS A 26 -9.44 -41.20 -7.99
CA HIS A 26 -8.63 -40.61 -6.94
C HIS A 26 -7.71 -39.49 -7.43
N ALA A 27 -7.05 -39.68 -8.58
CA ALA A 27 -6.20 -38.66 -9.20
C ALA A 27 -7.02 -37.41 -9.59
N GLY A 28 -8.24 -37.61 -10.10
CA GLY A 28 -9.16 -36.52 -10.43
C GLY A 28 -9.53 -35.66 -9.22
N ILE A 29 -9.81 -36.30 -8.07
CA ILE A 29 -10.08 -35.58 -6.81
C ILE A 29 -8.85 -34.79 -6.36
N ALA A 30 -7.66 -35.40 -6.38
CA ALA A 30 -6.43 -34.74 -5.97
C ALA A 30 -6.09 -33.52 -6.86
N LEU A 31 -6.23 -33.65 -8.18
CA LEU A 31 -6.02 -32.55 -9.13
C LEU A 31 -7.03 -31.43 -8.94
N ARG A 32 -8.33 -31.77 -8.79
CA ARG A 32 -9.40 -30.81 -8.52
C ARG A 32 -9.10 -30.02 -7.25
N ASN A 33 -8.69 -30.71 -6.18
CA ASN A 33 -8.33 -30.05 -4.93
C ASN A 33 -7.13 -29.12 -5.12
N ALA A 34 -6.09 -29.56 -5.83
CA ALA A 34 -4.91 -28.73 -6.10
C ALA A 34 -5.27 -27.43 -6.85
N ASP A 35 -6.20 -27.49 -7.82
CA ASP A 35 -6.68 -26.31 -8.53
C ASP A 35 -7.50 -25.39 -7.63
N VAL A 36 -8.44 -25.94 -6.85
CA VAL A 36 -9.23 -25.17 -5.87
C VAL A 36 -8.32 -24.50 -4.84
N TYR A 37 -7.31 -25.20 -4.31
CA TYR A 37 -6.34 -24.62 -3.39
C TYR A 37 -5.51 -23.53 -4.05
N ARG A 38 -5.08 -23.72 -5.30
CA ARG A 38 -4.32 -22.70 -6.04
C ARG A 38 -5.16 -21.43 -6.21
N GLU A 39 -6.43 -21.56 -6.59
CA GLU A 39 -7.35 -20.43 -6.70
C GLU A 39 -7.56 -19.73 -5.36
N ALA A 40 -7.72 -20.48 -4.27
CA ALA A 40 -7.88 -19.92 -2.92
C ALA A 40 -6.64 -19.14 -2.46
N ILE A 41 -5.43 -19.65 -2.75
CA ILE A 41 -4.17 -18.94 -2.46
C ILE A 41 -4.11 -17.63 -3.24
N VAL A 42 -4.36 -17.68 -4.56
CA VAL A 42 -4.34 -16.48 -5.41
C VAL A 42 -5.39 -15.45 -4.96
N ALA A 43 -6.58 -15.89 -4.56
CA ALA A 43 -7.62 -15.00 -4.03
C ALA A 43 -7.20 -14.36 -2.70
N THR A 44 -6.57 -15.14 -1.81
CA THR A 44 -6.06 -14.65 -0.52
C THR A 44 -4.95 -13.61 -0.73
N ASP A 45 -4.00 -13.88 -1.62
CA ASP A 45 -2.92 -12.95 -1.94
C ASP A 45 -3.46 -11.62 -2.48
N ARG A 46 -4.46 -11.67 -3.36
CA ARG A 46 -5.14 -10.46 -3.87
C ARG A 46 -5.84 -9.68 -2.77
N SER A 47 -6.53 -10.36 -1.85
CA SER A 47 -7.20 -9.72 -0.72
C SER A 47 -6.20 -9.03 0.21
N ASN A 48 -5.10 -9.71 0.53
CA ASN A 48 -4.03 -9.15 1.37
C ASN A 48 -3.37 -7.93 0.72
N ALA A 49 -3.12 -7.97 -0.58
CA ALA A 49 -2.58 -6.82 -1.31
C ALA A 49 -3.51 -5.60 -1.22
N LEU A 50 -4.82 -5.78 -1.40
CA LEU A 50 -5.81 -4.70 -1.27
C LEU A 50 -5.85 -4.13 0.15
N LEU A 51 -5.89 -4.98 1.17
CA LEU A 51 -5.86 -4.55 2.57
C LEU A 51 -4.60 -3.74 2.88
N HIS A 52 -3.44 -4.18 2.37
CA HIS A 52 -2.19 -3.45 2.52
C HIS A 52 -2.26 -2.05 1.88
N THR A 53 -2.82 -1.94 0.67
CA THR A 53 -3.02 -0.64 0.01
C THR A 53 -3.96 0.27 0.81
N ILE A 54 -5.09 -0.25 1.30
CA ILE A 54 -6.06 0.52 2.10
C ILE A 54 -5.43 1.00 3.41
N SER A 55 -4.65 0.14 4.08
CA SER A 55 -3.97 0.48 5.32
C SER A 55 -2.94 1.60 5.10
N ALA A 56 -2.14 1.51 4.03
CA ALA A 56 -1.16 2.55 3.69
C ALA A 56 -1.84 3.91 3.42
N LEU A 57 -2.92 3.91 2.63
CA LEU A 57 -3.71 5.12 2.37
C LEU A 57 -4.32 5.72 3.64
N SER A 58 -4.83 4.88 4.54
CA SER A 58 -5.47 5.33 5.79
C SER A 58 -4.47 5.93 6.77
N GLN A 59 -3.24 5.39 6.84
CA GLN A 59 -2.16 5.95 7.66
C GLN A 59 -1.73 7.33 7.15
N ASP A 60 -1.60 7.50 5.84
CA ASP A 60 -1.26 8.78 5.22
C ASP A 60 -2.35 9.84 5.45
N LEU A 61 -3.62 9.46 5.36
CA LEU A 61 -4.76 10.36 5.62
C LEU A 61 -4.83 10.81 7.08
N GLY A 62 -4.43 9.97 8.04
CA GLY A 62 -4.50 10.29 9.46
C GLY A 62 -3.61 11.48 9.84
N VAL A 63 -2.33 11.44 9.46
CA VAL A 63 -1.37 12.49 9.80
C VAL A 63 -1.70 13.80 9.08
N GLN A 64 -2.02 13.73 7.78
CA GLN A 64 -2.37 14.93 7.01
C GLN A 64 -3.64 15.60 7.55
N SER A 65 -4.67 14.80 7.89
CA SER A 65 -5.92 15.31 8.47
C SER A 65 -5.71 15.99 9.83
N VAL A 66 -4.88 15.39 10.70
CA VAL A 66 -4.55 15.97 12.01
C VAL A 66 -3.81 17.30 11.85
N VAL A 67 -2.78 17.35 10.99
CA VAL A 67 -2.04 18.59 10.76
C VAL A 67 -2.93 19.66 10.15
N LEU A 68 -3.78 19.33 9.18
CA LEU A 68 -4.73 20.29 8.60
C LEU A 68 -5.67 20.86 9.67
N THR A 69 -6.20 20.00 10.55
CA THR A 69 -7.07 20.41 11.67
C THR A 69 -6.34 21.36 12.62
N ILE A 70 -5.08 21.04 12.95
CA ILE A 70 -4.24 21.91 13.81
C ILE A 70 -3.96 23.25 13.11
N THR A 71 -3.59 23.24 11.83
CA THR A 71 -3.32 24.46 11.05
C THR A 71 -4.52 25.40 11.04
N MET A 72 -5.73 24.86 10.81
CA MET A 72 -6.97 25.65 10.80
C MET A 72 -7.23 26.28 12.18
N HIS A 73 -7.26 25.49 13.25
CA HIS A 73 -7.55 26.00 14.59
C HIS A 73 -6.45 26.92 15.14
N ALA A 74 -5.19 26.66 14.80
CA ALA A 74 -4.09 27.56 15.16
C ALA A 74 -4.26 28.92 14.48
N GLY A 75 -4.59 28.95 13.18
CA GLY A 75 -4.88 30.18 12.44
C GLY A 75 -6.04 30.98 13.05
N GLU A 76 -7.14 30.30 13.40
CA GLU A 76 -8.29 30.91 14.09
C GLU A 76 -7.89 31.51 15.44
N LEU A 77 -7.08 30.79 16.23
CA LEU A 77 -6.67 31.20 17.57
C LEU A 77 -5.81 32.48 17.55
N VAL A 78 -4.91 32.59 16.57
CA VAL A 78 -4.04 33.78 16.44
C VAL A 78 -4.63 34.86 15.53
N GLN A 79 -5.85 34.65 15.02
CA GLN A 79 -6.52 35.56 14.08
C GLN A 79 -5.66 35.88 12.84
N ALA A 80 -4.95 34.87 12.31
CA ALA A 80 -4.12 35.03 11.13
C ALA A 80 -4.94 34.89 9.84
N ASP A 81 -4.64 35.72 8.84
CA ASP A 81 -5.27 35.63 7.51
C ASP A 81 -4.93 34.33 6.78
N ARG A 82 -3.75 33.77 7.04
CA ARG A 82 -3.26 32.50 6.49
C ARG A 82 -2.38 31.77 7.49
N CYS A 83 -2.48 30.44 7.51
CA CYS A 83 -1.59 29.59 8.28
C CYS A 83 -0.99 28.52 7.38
N THR A 84 0.28 28.18 7.57
CA THR A 84 0.96 27.17 6.74
C THR A 84 1.91 26.37 7.61
N VAL A 85 1.78 25.04 7.55
CA VAL A 85 2.69 24.12 8.23
C VAL A 85 3.67 23.55 7.23
N PHE A 86 4.96 23.71 7.53
CA PHE A 86 6.07 23.11 6.80
C PHE A 86 6.63 21.90 7.56
N LEU A 87 6.93 20.84 6.83
CA LEU A 87 7.71 19.71 7.33
C LEU A 87 9.14 19.75 6.78
N VAL A 88 10.08 19.25 7.57
CA VAL A 88 11.49 19.13 7.20
C VAL A 88 11.71 17.81 6.47
N ASP A 89 12.15 17.89 5.21
CA ASP A 89 12.72 16.77 4.46
C ASP A 89 14.24 16.76 4.69
N GLN A 90 14.69 15.90 5.62
CA GLN A 90 16.11 15.77 5.98
C GLN A 90 16.97 15.19 4.85
N GLN A 91 16.40 14.39 3.94
CA GLN A 91 17.16 13.76 2.86
C GLN A 91 17.51 14.77 1.77
N LYS A 92 16.60 15.72 1.52
CA LYS A 92 16.78 16.76 0.49
C LYS A 92 17.19 18.12 1.04
N ASP A 93 17.30 18.23 2.36
CA ASP A 93 17.56 19.47 3.10
C ASP A 93 16.59 20.62 2.71
N GLN A 94 15.30 20.29 2.70
CA GLN A 94 14.22 21.17 2.24
C GLN A 94 13.08 21.24 3.24
N LEU A 95 12.27 22.30 3.14
CA LEU A 95 10.96 22.42 3.75
C LEU A 95 9.89 22.24 2.69
N PHE A 96 8.83 21.52 3.01
CA PHE A 96 7.66 21.40 2.14
C PHE A 96 6.36 21.64 2.92
N SER A 97 5.42 22.35 2.32
CA SER A 97 4.12 22.66 2.95
C SER A 97 3.16 21.49 2.81
N ILE A 98 2.56 21.04 3.91
CA ILE A 98 1.60 19.91 3.89
C ILE A 98 0.15 20.38 3.91
N SER A 99 -0.07 21.58 4.43
CA SER A 99 -1.35 22.28 4.41
C SER A 99 -1.07 23.67 3.88
N SER A 100 -1.49 23.93 2.64
CA SER A 100 -1.54 25.28 2.10
C SER A 100 -2.98 25.59 1.71
N ASP A 101 -3.45 26.79 2.05
CA ASP A 101 -4.80 27.26 1.70
C ASP A 101 -5.04 27.27 0.17
N SER A 102 -3.95 27.23 -0.60
CA SER A 102 -3.97 27.25 -2.07
C SER A 102 -4.02 25.85 -2.73
N GLY A 103 -3.87 24.77 -1.96
CA GLY A 103 -3.78 23.40 -2.47
C GLY A 103 -2.51 23.09 -3.28
N LYS A 104 -1.59 24.05 -3.43
CA LYS A 104 -0.28 23.84 -4.06
C LYS A 104 0.78 23.59 -3.01
N GLU A 105 1.59 22.57 -3.24
CA GLU A 105 2.76 22.28 -2.44
C GLU A 105 3.85 23.34 -2.67
N ILE A 106 4.27 24.01 -1.60
CA ILE A 106 5.40 24.94 -1.59
C ILE A 106 6.62 24.17 -1.11
N ARG A 107 7.72 24.24 -1.88
CA ARG A 107 9.02 23.69 -1.48
C ARG A 107 10.09 24.78 -1.47
N ILE A 108 10.83 24.87 -0.38
CA ILE A 108 11.93 25.83 -0.22
C ILE A 108 13.15 25.13 0.41
N PRO A 109 14.39 25.58 0.14
CA PRO A 109 15.56 25.10 0.87
C PRO A 109 15.42 25.35 2.37
N ARG A 110 15.98 24.45 3.21
CA ARG A 110 15.86 24.54 4.67
C ARG A 110 16.44 25.81 5.28
N THR A 111 17.35 26.46 4.58
CA THR A 111 18.09 27.64 5.06
C THR A 111 17.54 28.97 4.57
N VAL A 112 16.44 28.98 3.80
CA VAL A 112 15.96 30.18 3.10
C VAL A 112 14.67 30.72 3.71
N GLY A 113 14.63 32.04 3.86
CA GLY A 113 13.46 32.78 4.32
C GLY A 113 13.16 32.58 5.80
N ILE A 114 12.04 33.15 6.25
CA ILE A 114 11.63 33.13 7.67
C ILE A 114 11.41 31.70 8.16
N ALA A 115 10.76 30.86 7.35
CA ALA A 115 10.54 29.46 7.67
C ALA A 115 11.85 28.68 7.79
N GLY A 116 12.81 28.93 6.90
CA GLY A 116 14.12 28.29 6.96
C GLY A 116 14.95 28.72 8.17
N ASP A 117 14.96 30.01 8.47
CA ASP A 117 15.63 30.56 9.65
C ASP A 117 15.03 30.00 10.94
N CYS A 118 13.71 29.95 11.06
CA CYS A 118 13.00 29.36 12.19
C CYS A 118 13.35 27.86 12.33
N ALA A 119 13.32 27.10 11.24
CA ALA A 119 13.61 25.66 11.23
C ALA A 119 15.08 25.32 11.53
N THR A 120 16.01 26.22 11.22
CA THR A 120 17.44 26.02 11.44
C THR A 120 17.87 26.43 12.84
N LYS A 121 17.35 27.56 13.34
CA LYS A 121 17.68 28.08 14.68
C LYS A 121 16.84 27.46 15.81
N ASN A 122 15.73 26.81 15.45
CA ASN A 122 14.75 26.24 16.38
C ASN A 122 14.25 27.27 17.41
N GLN A 123 13.96 28.47 16.92
CA GLN A 123 13.51 29.62 17.71
C GLN A 123 12.30 30.25 17.02
N THR A 124 11.35 30.73 17.83
CA THR A 124 10.19 31.47 17.31
C THR A 124 10.67 32.81 16.75
N ILE A 125 10.20 33.15 15.54
CA ILE A 125 10.47 34.42 14.89
C ILE A 125 9.15 35.18 14.80
N GLN A 126 9.10 36.36 15.41
CA GLN A 126 8.00 37.30 15.30
C GLN A 126 8.47 38.51 14.52
N ILE A 127 7.69 38.93 13.52
CA ILE A 127 7.94 40.12 12.71
C ILE A 127 6.73 41.02 12.87
N ASP A 128 6.94 42.24 13.35
CA ASP A 128 5.85 43.17 13.65
C ASP A 128 5.32 43.90 12.38
N ASP A 129 6.11 43.93 11.30
CA ASP A 129 5.75 44.54 10.00
C ASP A 129 6.29 43.67 8.86
N ALA A 130 5.40 42.88 8.24
CA ALA A 130 5.71 41.86 7.25
C ALA A 130 5.08 42.14 5.89
#